data_AF-A0AA43W544-F1
#
_entry.id   AF-A0AA43W544-F1
#
_cell.length_a   1.000
_cell.length_b   1.000
_cell.length_c   1.000
_cell.angle_alpha   90.00
_cell.angle_beta   90.00
_cell.angle_gamma   90.00
#
_symmetry.space_group_name_H-M   'P 1'
#
loop_
_entity.id
_entity.type
_entity.pdbx_description
1 polymer ?
#
loop_
_entity_poly.entity_id
_entity_poly.type
_entity_poly.pdbx_seq_one_letter_code
_entity_poly.pdbx_strand_id
1 'polypeptide(L)'
;MFTIEDAPKFAGTQISVKSPGELSLYIKENEKYKIERLRILGPLNGNDILFIREMAGSDFIGEKTNGKLRYLDLSGAYFEYEGLCSQNFSSGWHTIRGCISMFMFSNCISLQSILIPSNTTLICENAFSGCANLLSVLINSSIEDISSRSFAFCDKLERISIRNNRYYSVENKGKILINKQEELILCLNSIFNKQDDIYLKKDFIKIPDKITTIKKGAFYRCTIDNLAISKNIKHIESKSFQNCRIKSLYIFSNQLKIHKEGFFDCHYFDISSSIYCLSENPPIYEGDRIDFVTKTTFLFVPMAALHKYKQDPIWKICNIIPLSLDEIDIIEKKYNNISL
;
A
#
# COMPACT_ATOMS: atom_id res chain seq x y z
N MET A 1 -17.06 16.02 1.13
CA MET A 1 -17.77 14.93 1.86
C MET A 1 -18.89 14.44 0.97
N PHE A 2 -18.91 13.16 0.59
CA PHE A 2 -20.15 12.52 0.14
C PHE A 2 -20.68 11.73 1.33
N THR A 3 -21.88 12.06 1.81
CA THR A 3 -22.62 11.33 2.84
C THR A 3 -23.31 10.10 2.22
N ILE A 4 -23.75 9.15 3.04
CA ILE A 4 -24.45 7.92 2.59
C ILE A 4 -25.80 8.22 1.92
N GLU A 5 -26.34 9.42 2.08
CA GLU A 5 -27.69 9.78 1.64
C GLU A 5 -27.82 10.01 0.12
N ASP A 6 -26.71 10.10 -0.62
CA ASP A 6 -26.70 10.12 -2.09
C ASP A 6 -26.28 8.79 -2.72
N ALA A 7 -26.17 7.70 -1.94
CA ALA A 7 -25.84 6.40 -2.48
C ALA A 7 -27.02 5.89 -3.34
N PRO A 8 -26.86 5.73 -4.67
CA PRO A 8 -27.92 5.18 -5.50
C PRO A 8 -28.34 3.80 -4.93
N LYS A 9 -29.65 3.52 -4.90
CA LYS A 9 -30.18 2.18 -4.59
C LYS A 9 -29.33 1.15 -5.32
N PHE A 10 -28.80 0.17 -4.58
CA PHE A 10 -27.94 -0.85 -5.16
C PHE A 10 -28.68 -1.55 -6.32
N ALA A 11 -28.23 -1.31 -7.55
CA ALA A 11 -28.75 -1.94 -8.74
C ALA A 11 -27.89 -3.19 -9.04
N GLY A 12 -28.26 -4.34 -8.46
CA GLY A 12 -27.56 -5.61 -8.61
C GLY A 12 -28.26 -6.74 -7.87
N THR A 13 -27.65 -7.92 -7.83
CA THR A 13 -28.16 -9.08 -7.09
C THR A 13 -27.92 -8.87 -5.60
N GLN A 14 -28.98 -8.94 -4.78
CA GLN A 14 -28.88 -8.88 -3.32
C GLN A 14 -29.30 -10.20 -2.70
N ILE A 15 -28.49 -10.74 -1.79
CA ILE A 15 -28.74 -12.01 -1.11
C ILE A 15 -28.58 -11.84 0.39
N SER A 16 -29.53 -12.39 1.14
CA SER A 16 -29.43 -12.55 2.59
C SER A 16 -29.16 -14.01 2.91
N VAL A 17 -27.91 -14.31 3.24
CA VAL A 17 -27.48 -15.65 3.65
C VAL A 17 -27.98 -15.91 5.07
N LYS A 18 -28.52 -17.11 5.33
CA LYS A 18 -29.09 -17.49 6.63
C LYS A 18 -28.08 -18.19 7.51
N SER A 19 -27.33 -19.14 6.94
CA SER A 19 -26.25 -19.84 7.64
C SER A 19 -24.94 -19.72 6.87
N PRO A 20 -23.77 -19.71 7.56
CA PRO A 20 -22.48 -19.68 6.89
C PRO A 20 -22.30 -20.87 5.93
N GLY A 21 -21.72 -20.63 4.77
CA GLY A 21 -21.43 -21.62 3.72
C GLY A 21 -22.58 -21.88 2.74
N GLU A 22 -23.72 -21.19 2.88
CA GLU A 22 -24.92 -21.43 2.09
C GLU A 22 -25.07 -20.52 0.86
N LEU A 23 -24.14 -19.59 0.57
CA LEU A 23 -24.31 -18.63 -0.54
C LEU A 23 -24.59 -19.31 -1.89
N SER A 24 -23.95 -20.45 -2.15
CA SER A 24 -24.14 -21.25 -3.37
C SER A 24 -25.55 -21.83 -3.52
N LEU A 25 -26.34 -21.90 -2.44
CA LEU A 25 -27.76 -22.31 -2.50
C LEU A 25 -28.65 -21.20 -3.09
N TYR A 26 -28.21 -19.94 -3.04
CA TYR A 26 -28.96 -18.78 -3.53
C TYR A 26 -28.60 -18.40 -4.96
N ILE A 27 -27.42 -18.82 -5.46
CA ILE A 27 -26.95 -18.53 -6.82
C ILE A 27 -26.66 -19.84 -7.54
N LYS A 28 -27.42 -20.10 -8.62
CA LYS A 28 -27.20 -21.29 -9.44
C LYS A 28 -25.84 -21.22 -10.15
N GLU A 29 -25.19 -22.37 -10.25
CA GLU A 29 -23.86 -22.54 -10.87
C GLU A 29 -23.78 -21.99 -12.31
N ASN A 30 -24.84 -22.15 -13.10
CA ASN A 30 -24.92 -21.65 -14.48
C ASN A 30 -25.16 -20.12 -14.59
N GLU A 31 -25.53 -19.46 -13.50
CA GLU A 31 -25.76 -18.02 -13.43
C GLU A 31 -24.61 -17.26 -12.74
N LYS A 32 -23.80 -17.92 -11.91
CA LYS A 32 -22.81 -17.26 -11.04
C LYS A 32 -21.82 -16.37 -11.80
N TYR A 33 -21.37 -16.79 -12.98
CA TYR A 33 -20.42 -16.03 -13.81
C TYR A 33 -21.06 -14.90 -14.63
N LYS A 34 -22.39 -14.71 -14.55
CA LYS A 34 -23.08 -13.60 -15.21
C LYS A 34 -23.29 -12.40 -14.27
N ILE A 35 -23.18 -12.59 -12.96
CA ILE A 35 -23.43 -11.55 -11.96
C ILE A 35 -22.21 -10.62 -11.91
N GLU A 36 -22.44 -9.34 -12.21
CA GLU A 36 -21.40 -8.30 -12.13
C GLU A 36 -21.45 -7.48 -10.83
N ARG A 37 -22.59 -7.49 -10.14
CA ARG A 37 -22.88 -6.67 -8.96
C ARG A 37 -23.58 -7.53 -7.92
N LEU A 38 -22.94 -7.78 -6.79
CA LEU A 38 -23.46 -8.61 -5.70
C LEU A 38 -23.41 -7.86 -4.38
N ARG A 39 -24.54 -7.82 -3.67
CA ARG A 39 -24.63 -7.40 -2.27
C ARG A 39 -25.01 -8.59 -1.42
N ILE A 40 -24.28 -8.78 -0.33
CA ILE A 40 -24.49 -9.89 0.60
C ILE A 40 -24.79 -9.35 1.99
N LEU A 41 -25.80 -9.94 2.63
CA LEU A 41 -26.19 -9.71 4.01
C LEU A 41 -26.10 -11.03 4.77
N GLY A 42 -25.73 -10.96 6.06
CA GLY A 42 -25.68 -12.12 6.94
C GLY A 42 -24.30 -12.78 7.07
N PRO A 43 -24.24 -13.97 7.70
CA PRO A 43 -22.99 -14.66 7.99
C PRO A 43 -22.34 -15.23 6.73
N LEU A 44 -21.01 -15.15 6.67
CA LEU A 44 -20.19 -15.79 5.63
C LEU A 44 -19.03 -16.57 6.25
N ASN A 45 -18.74 -17.76 5.73
CA ASN A 45 -17.52 -18.51 6.06
C ASN A 45 -16.66 -18.73 4.80
N GLY A 46 -15.58 -19.51 4.93
CA GLY A 46 -14.65 -19.76 3.84
C GLY A 46 -15.31 -20.30 2.57
N ASN A 47 -16.32 -21.16 2.67
CA ASN A 47 -17.00 -21.73 1.51
C ASN A 47 -17.72 -20.66 0.69
N ASP A 48 -18.38 -19.69 1.37
CA ASP A 48 -19.01 -18.56 0.68
C ASP A 48 -17.95 -17.69 0.00
N ILE A 49 -16.81 -17.48 0.66
CA ILE A 49 -15.72 -16.69 0.10
C ILE A 49 -15.12 -17.35 -1.13
N LEU A 50 -14.95 -18.68 -1.17
CA LEU A 50 -14.52 -19.38 -2.38
C LEU A 50 -15.50 -19.17 -3.52
N PHE A 51 -16.80 -19.28 -3.24
CA PHE A 51 -17.82 -19.03 -4.24
C PHE A 51 -17.76 -17.58 -4.77
N ILE A 52 -17.57 -16.60 -3.87
CA ILE A 52 -17.39 -15.18 -4.26
C ILE A 52 -16.11 -14.98 -5.07
N ARG A 53 -14.99 -15.61 -4.68
CA ARG A 53 -13.72 -15.52 -5.41
C ARG A 53 -13.90 -16.00 -6.84
N GLU A 54 -14.56 -17.15 -7.03
CA GLU A 54 -14.83 -17.71 -8.35
C GLU A 54 -15.66 -16.74 -9.18
N MET A 55 -16.67 -16.12 -8.59
CA MET A 55 -17.45 -15.06 -9.24
C MET A 55 -16.59 -13.82 -9.56
N ALA A 56 -15.59 -13.51 -8.74
CA ALA A 56 -14.68 -12.37 -8.86
C ALA A 56 -13.42 -12.65 -9.71
N GLY A 57 -13.37 -13.75 -10.44
CA GLY A 57 -12.32 -14.05 -11.41
C GLY A 57 -11.16 -14.90 -10.88
N SER A 58 -11.27 -15.46 -9.68
CA SER A 58 -10.21 -16.27 -9.05
C SER A 58 -10.74 -17.55 -8.44
N ASP A 59 -10.07 -18.67 -8.63
CA ASP A 59 -10.44 -19.91 -7.94
C ASP A 59 -9.80 -19.99 -6.53
N PHE A 60 -9.86 -21.19 -5.96
CA PHE A 60 -9.30 -21.54 -4.66
C PHE A 60 -7.79 -21.25 -4.52
N ILE A 61 -7.01 -21.53 -5.57
CA ILE A 61 -5.54 -21.40 -5.57
C ILE A 61 -5.05 -20.08 -6.19
N GLY A 62 -5.96 -19.28 -6.75
CA GLY A 62 -5.62 -17.99 -7.35
C GLY A 62 -5.56 -18.00 -8.88
N GLU A 63 -5.99 -19.08 -9.52
CA GLU A 63 -6.06 -19.18 -10.98
C GLU A 63 -7.31 -18.49 -11.52
N LYS A 64 -7.22 -18.05 -12.77
CA LYS A 64 -8.27 -17.27 -13.42
C LYS A 64 -9.54 -18.08 -13.65
N THR A 65 -10.69 -17.52 -13.27
CA THR A 65 -12.02 -18.06 -13.63
C THR A 65 -12.72 -17.18 -14.67
N ASN A 66 -13.90 -17.63 -15.12
CA ASN A 66 -14.80 -16.87 -15.98
C ASN A 66 -15.66 -15.83 -15.22
N GLY A 67 -15.38 -15.61 -13.94
CA GLY A 67 -16.13 -14.71 -13.07
C GLY A 67 -16.13 -13.26 -13.57
N LYS A 68 -17.28 -12.60 -13.47
CA LYS A 68 -17.48 -11.20 -13.91
C LYS A 68 -17.88 -10.25 -12.78
N LEU A 69 -17.82 -10.69 -11.52
CA LEU A 69 -18.19 -9.89 -10.36
C LEU A 69 -17.22 -8.71 -10.21
N ARG A 70 -17.72 -7.52 -10.50
CA ARG A 70 -16.97 -6.24 -10.48
C ARG A 70 -17.24 -5.45 -9.21
N TYR A 71 -18.45 -5.55 -8.66
CA TYR A 71 -18.87 -4.76 -7.52
C TYR A 71 -19.39 -5.69 -6.42
N LEU A 72 -18.70 -5.69 -5.29
CA LEU A 72 -19.04 -6.50 -4.13
C LEU A 72 -19.36 -5.62 -2.93
N ASP A 73 -20.59 -5.68 -2.45
CA ASP A 73 -21.02 -5.00 -1.22
C ASP A 73 -21.18 -6.02 -0.09
N LEU A 74 -20.23 -6.03 0.85
CA LEU A 74 -20.25 -6.86 2.05
C LEU A 74 -20.61 -6.05 3.30
N SER A 75 -21.10 -4.80 3.17
CA SER A 75 -21.29 -3.93 4.33
C SER A 75 -22.31 -4.42 5.35
N GLY A 76 -23.26 -5.27 4.93
CA GLY A 76 -24.19 -5.95 5.84
C GLY A 76 -23.88 -7.42 6.08
N ALA A 77 -22.71 -7.90 5.64
CA ALA A 77 -22.22 -9.23 5.94
C ALA A 77 -21.27 -9.20 7.15
N TYR A 78 -20.97 -10.38 7.70
CA TYR A 78 -19.90 -10.57 8.68
C TYR A 78 -19.30 -11.96 8.52
N PHE A 79 -18.02 -12.11 8.86
CA PHE A 79 -17.34 -13.39 8.77
C PHE A 79 -17.52 -14.22 10.03
N GLU A 80 -17.81 -15.50 9.84
CA GLU A 80 -17.72 -16.56 10.84
C GLU A 80 -16.45 -17.38 10.61
N TYR A 81 -15.90 -17.97 11.67
CA TYR A 81 -14.74 -18.86 11.56
C TYR A 81 -15.22 -20.23 11.08
N GLU A 82 -14.93 -20.61 9.85
CA GLU A 82 -15.11 -21.97 9.30
C GLU A 82 -14.71 -22.00 7.81
N GLY A 83 -14.29 -23.17 7.31
CA GLY A 83 -13.98 -23.33 5.88
C GLY A 83 -12.72 -22.61 5.41
N LEU A 84 -12.16 -23.05 4.29
CA LEU A 84 -11.02 -22.39 3.66
C LEU A 84 -11.52 -21.31 2.71
N CYS A 85 -10.93 -20.11 2.78
CA CYS A 85 -11.27 -18.96 1.94
C CYS A 85 -10.25 -18.72 0.81
N SER A 86 -9.06 -19.32 0.85
CA SER A 86 -8.07 -19.33 -0.24
C SER A 86 -6.94 -20.32 0.05
N GLN A 87 -6.11 -20.62 -0.94
CA GLN A 87 -4.86 -21.35 -0.78
C GLN A 87 -3.72 -20.70 -1.57
N ASN A 88 -2.51 -20.78 -1.04
CA ASN A 88 -1.30 -20.43 -1.78
C ASN A 88 -0.10 -21.31 -1.36
N PHE A 89 0.69 -21.77 -2.33
CA PHE A 89 1.96 -22.52 -2.13
C PHE A 89 1.94 -23.54 -0.98
N SER A 90 0.85 -24.31 -0.83
CA SER A 90 0.58 -25.36 0.19
C SER A 90 -0.12 -24.93 1.49
N SER A 91 -0.42 -23.65 1.71
CA SER A 91 -1.16 -23.18 2.90
C SER A 91 -2.59 -22.76 2.54
N GLY A 92 -3.56 -23.36 3.23
CA GLY A 92 -4.96 -22.93 3.18
C GLY A 92 -5.26 -21.88 4.25
N TRP A 93 -6.01 -20.85 3.89
CA TRP A 93 -6.37 -19.75 4.79
C TRP A 93 -7.84 -19.83 5.15
N HIS A 94 -8.17 -19.56 6.42
CA HIS A 94 -9.54 -19.59 6.92
C HIS A 94 -10.11 -18.17 7.08
N THR A 95 -11.42 -18.05 7.05
CA THR A 95 -12.09 -16.82 7.53
C THR A 95 -11.80 -16.65 9.02
N ILE A 96 -11.62 -15.39 9.43
CA ILE A 96 -11.48 -15.01 10.84
C ILE A 96 -12.51 -13.92 11.11
N ARG A 97 -13.23 -14.04 12.23
CA ARG A 97 -14.24 -13.05 12.64
C ARG A 97 -13.61 -11.66 12.70
N GLY A 98 -14.25 -10.68 12.06
CA GLY A 98 -13.78 -9.29 12.04
C GLY A 98 -12.57 -9.04 11.13
N CYS A 99 -12.11 -10.01 10.34
CA CYS A 99 -10.93 -9.83 9.49
C CYS A 99 -11.24 -10.06 8.01
N ILE A 100 -10.68 -9.23 7.15
CA ILE A 100 -10.40 -9.67 5.77
C ILE A 100 -9.11 -10.49 5.86
N SER A 101 -9.26 -11.81 5.94
CA SER A 101 -8.16 -12.76 6.18
C SER A 101 -7.06 -12.70 5.12
N MET A 102 -5.90 -13.30 5.46
CA MET A 102 -4.77 -13.40 4.55
C MET A 102 -5.19 -14.06 3.24
N PHE A 103 -4.82 -13.45 2.11
CA PHE A 103 -5.16 -13.90 0.75
C PHE A 103 -6.66 -14.05 0.44
N MET A 104 -7.59 -13.57 1.29
CA MET A 104 -9.03 -13.80 1.14
C MET A 104 -9.57 -13.45 -0.25
N PHE A 105 -9.18 -12.31 -0.80
CA PHE A 105 -9.54 -11.85 -2.15
C PHE A 105 -8.31 -11.75 -3.07
N SER A 106 -7.25 -12.50 -2.79
CA SER A 106 -6.08 -12.52 -3.67
C SER A 106 -6.45 -12.96 -5.09
N ASN A 107 -5.88 -12.29 -6.09
CA ASN A 107 -6.08 -12.53 -7.51
C ASN A 107 -7.54 -12.45 -7.99
N CYS A 108 -8.46 -11.81 -7.25
CA CYS A 108 -9.80 -11.51 -7.72
C CYS A 108 -9.78 -10.45 -8.84
N ILE A 109 -9.30 -10.85 -10.03
CA ILE A 109 -8.96 -9.96 -11.14
C ILE A 109 -10.17 -9.29 -11.78
N SER A 110 -11.40 -9.74 -11.53
CA SER A 110 -12.61 -9.09 -12.07
C SER A 110 -13.13 -7.99 -11.14
N LEU A 111 -12.73 -8.00 -9.87
CA LEU A 111 -13.20 -7.07 -8.86
C LEU A 111 -12.69 -5.66 -9.13
N GLN A 112 -13.61 -4.68 -9.20
CA GLN A 112 -13.33 -3.27 -9.39
C GLN A 112 -13.62 -2.44 -8.13
N SER A 113 -14.60 -2.84 -7.33
CA SER A 113 -14.93 -2.15 -6.09
C SER A 113 -15.43 -3.11 -5.02
N ILE A 114 -15.05 -2.83 -3.77
CA ILE A 114 -15.53 -3.56 -2.60
C ILE A 114 -15.93 -2.62 -1.45
N LEU A 115 -17.09 -2.92 -0.84
CA LEU A 115 -17.53 -2.38 0.45
C LEU A 115 -17.17 -3.39 1.54
N ILE A 116 -16.26 -3.03 2.45
CA ILE A 116 -15.79 -3.90 3.53
C ILE A 116 -16.90 -4.06 4.60
N PRO A 117 -17.05 -5.26 5.22
CA PRO A 117 -17.97 -5.47 6.33
C PRO A 117 -17.83 -4.43 7.45
N SER A 118 -18.95 -3.96 8.00
CA SER A 118 -18.95 -2.89 9.00
C SER A 118 -18.29 -3.28 10.32
N ASN A 119 -18.16 -4.58 10.61
CA ASN A 119 -17.50 -5.10 11.80
C ASN A 119 -16.02 -5.49 11.59
N THR A 120 -15.42 -5.16 10.44
CA THR A 120 -14.01 -5.47 10.18
C THR A 120 -13.09 -4.61 11.04
N THR A 121 -12.23 -5.26 11.82
CA THR A 121 -11.16 -4.66 12.62
C THR A 121 -9.79 -4.78 11.96
N LEU A 122 -9.56 -5.76 11.08
CA LEU A 122 -8.25 -6.00 10.48
C LEU A 122 -8.36 -6.34 8.99
N ILE A 123 -7.50 -5.72 8.17
CA ILE A 123 -7.21 -6.20 6.81
C ILE A 123 -5.83 -6.86 6.85
N CYS A 124 -5.78 -8.18 6.68
CA CYS A 124 -4.57 -8.96 6.81
C CYS A 124 -3.63 -8.78 5.61
N GLU A 125 -2.39 -9.28 5.78
CA GLU A 125 -1.37 -9.27 4.73
C GLU A 125 -1.89 -9.97 3.44
N ASN A 126 -1.58 -9.40 2.28
CA ASN A 126 -1.98 -9.90 0.95
C ASN A 126 -3.51 -10.11 0.74
N ALA A 127 -4.38 -9.60 1.61
CA ALA A 127 -5.83 -9.79 1.54
C ALA A 127 -6.43 -9.53 0.15
N PHE A 128 -5.97 -8.49 -0.55
CA PHE A 128 -6.39 -8.13 -1.92
C PHE A 128 -5.24 -8.23 -2.93
N SER A 129 -4.15 -8.94 -2.59
CA SER A 129 -2.97 -9.01 -3.46
C SER A 129 -3.34 -9.49 -4.87
N GLY A 130 -2.92 -8.78 -5.91
CA GLY A 130 -3.18 -9.18 -7.30
C GLY A 130 -4.59 -8.89 -7.81
N CYS A 131 -5.41 -8.13 -7.08
CA CYS A 131 -6.67 -7.59 -7.63
C CYS A 131 -6.37 -6.48 -8.66
N ALA A 132 -5.85 -6.86 -9.82
CA ALA A 132 -5.28 -5.93 -10.81
C ALA A 132 -6.29 -4.93 -11.42
N ASN A 133 -7.59 -5.19 -11.28
CA ASN A 133 -8.65 -4.28 -11.73
C ASN A 133 -9.36 -3.54 -10.60
N LEU A 134 -8.94 -3.70 -9.34
CA LEU A 134 -9.56 -3.03 -8.20
C LEU A 134 -9.27 -1.53 -8.29
N LEU A 135 -10.32 -0.72 -8.39
CA LEU A 135 -10.27 0.75 -8.50
C LEU A 135 -10.52 1.43 -7.17
N SER A 136 -11.42 0.87 -6.34
CA SER A 136 -11.74 1.47 -5.05
C SER A 136 -12.11 0.49 -3.95
N VAL A 137 -11.72 0.83 -2.72
CA VAL A 137 -12.08 0.10 -1.50
C VAL A 137 -12.74 1.08 -0.56
N LEU A 138 -13.91 0.72 -0.03
CA LEU A 138 -14.63 1.55 0.94
C LEU A 138 -14.69 0.82 2.28
N ILE A 139 -14.16 1.49 3.29
CA ILE A 139 -14.02 0.99 4.65
C ILE A 139 -14.88 1.86 5.55
N ASN A 140 -16.05 1.33 5.94
CA ASN A 140 -16.98 1.99 6.87
C ASN A 140 -16.92 1.37 8.27
N SER A 141 -15.88 0.59 8.56
CA SER A 141 -15.67 -0.09 9.83
C SER A 141 -14.62 0.62 10.69
N SER A 142 -14.62 0.30 11.97
CA SER A 142 -13.60 0.73 12.94
C SER A 142 -12.32 -0.11 12.80
N ILE A 143 -11.67 -0.08 11.62
CA ILE A 143 -10.39 -0.76 11.39
C ILE A 143 -9.37 -0.35 12.43
N GLU A 144 -8.70 -1.34 12.98
CA GLU A 144 -7.60 -1.24 13.93
C GLU A 144 -6.26 -1.34 13.24
N ASP A 145 -6.13 -2.16 12.21
CA ASP A 145 -4.91 -2.32 11.42
C ASP A 145 -5.14 -2.67 9.94
N ILE A 146 -4.23 -2.22 9.08
CA ILE A 146 -4.10 -2.63 7.68
C ILE A 146 -2.67 -3.13 7.51
N SER A 147 -2.53 -4.44 7.36
CA SER A 147 -1.24 -5.08 7.32
C SER A 147 -0.43 -4.75 6.07
N SER A 148 0.88 -5.01 6.14
CA SER A 148 1.76 -4.84 4.99
C SER A 148 1.28 -5.62 3.77
N ARG A 149 1.40 -5.03 2.57
CA ARG A 149 1.05 -5.67 1.29
C ARG A 149 -0.42 -6.09 1.12
N SER A 150 -1.35 -5.63 1.96
CA SER A 150 -2.78 -5.94 1.80
C SER A 150 -3.33 -5.62 0.40
N PHE A 151 -2.76 -4.63 -0.28
CA PHE A 151 -3.11 -4.20 -1.64
C PHE A 151 -1.95 -4.33 -2.64
N ALA A 152 -1.03 -5.27 -2.42
CA ALA A 152 0.06 -5.53 -3.36
C ALA A 152 -0.48 -5.87 -4.76
N PHE A 153 0.20 -5.43 -5.83
CA PHE A 153 -0.21 -5.68 -7.22
C PHE A 153 -1.63 -5.21 -7.60
N CYS A 154 -2.23 -4.30 -6.82
CA CYS A 154 -3.48 -3.63 -7.17
C CYS A 154 -3.19 -2.37 -8.01
N ASP A 155 -2.65 -2.56 -9.21
CA ASP A 155 -2.02 -1.47 -9.99
C ASP A 155 -3.01 -0.37 -10.44
N LYS A 156 -4.32 -0.67 -10.47
CA LYS A 156 -5.38 0.28 -10.80
C LYS A 156 -6.08 0.88 -9.56
N LEU A 157 -5.64 0.56 -8.34
CA LEU A 157 -6.31 1.05 -7.13
C LEU A 157 -6.08 2.56 -6.98
N GLU A 158 -7.12 3.33 -7.21
CA GLU A 158 -7.09 4.80 -7.21
C GLU A 158 -7.49 5.39 -5.87
N ARG A 159 -8.29 4.67 -5.07
CA ARG A 159 -8.85 5.22 -3.83
C ARG A 159 -9.14 4.17 -2.78
N ILE A 160 -8.66 4.43 -1.57
CA ILE A 160 -9.19 3.82 -0.34
C ILE A 160 -9.95 4.91 0.43
N SER A 161 -11.26 4.75 0.53
CA SER A 161 -12.12 5.65 1.30
C SER A 161 -12.38 5.02 2.66
N ILE A 162 -11.72 5.55 3.69
CA ILE A 162 -11.90 5.11 5.07
C ILE A 162 -12.72 6.13 5.86
N ARG A 163 -13.76 5.65 6.57
CA ARG A 163 -14.52 6.44 7.54
C ARG A 163 -14.28 5.86 8.92
N ASN A 164 -13.16 6.25 9.49
CA ASN A 164 -12.72 5.80 10.80
C ASN A 164 -12.04 6.96 11.51
N ASN A 165 -12.04 6.92 12.83
CA ASN A 165 -11.29 7.86 13.63
C ASN A 165 -9.78 7.55 13.59
N ARG A 166 -9.33 6.29 13.45
CA ARG A 166 -7.91 5.90 13.58
C ARG A 166 -7.03 6.23 12.37
N TYR A 167 -7.61 6.22 11.17
CA TYR A 167 -6.89 6.47 9.93
C TYR A 167 -7.52 7.64 9.20
N TYR A 168 -6.69 8.39 8.50
CA TYR A 168 -7.15 9.42 7.60
C TYR A 168 -6.31 9.40 6.32
N SER A 169 -6.95 9.74 5.21
CA SER A 169 -6.21 10.07 3.99
C SER A 169 -5.73 11.49 4.10
N VAL A 170 -4.45 11.73 3.88
CA VAL A 170 -4.00 13.08 3.49
C VAL A 170 -4.41 13.36 2.05
N GLU A 171 -4.13 14.57 1.57
CA GLU A 171 -4.24 15.02 0.18
C GLU A 171 -3.97 13.89 -0.85
N ASN A 172 -4.50 14.03 -2.07
CA ASN A 172 -4.53 12.99 -3.13
C ASN A 172 -5.68 11.96 -3.04
N LYS A 173 -6.88 12.38 -2.61
CA LYS A 173 -8.16 11.65 -2.81
C LYS A 173 -8.21 10.19 -2.28
N GLY A 174 -7.51 9.84 -1.19
CA GLY A 174 -7.53 8.46 -0.65
C GLY A 174 -6.32 7.60 -0.99
N LYS A 175 -5.24 8.18 -1.52
CA LYS A 175 -4.08 7.44 -2.03
C LYS A 175 -2.91 7.29 -1.04
N ILE A 176 -2.83 8.13 0.00
CA ILE A 176 -1.87 7.98 1.10
C ILE A 176 -2.66 7.82 2.39
N LEU A 177 -2.43 6.71 3.10
CA LEU A 177 -3.08 6.41 4.37
C LEU A 177 -2.13 6.60 5.53
N ILE A 178 -2.58 7.37 6.53
CA ILE A 178 -1.81 7.68 7.74
C ILE A 178 -2.68 7.37 8.97
N ASN A 179 -2.04 6.92 10.05
CA ASN A 179 -2.71 6.72 11.34
C ASN A 179 -2.59 7.95 12.26
N LYS A 180 -3.31 7.96 13.39
CA LYS A 180 -3.24 9.05 14.38
C LYS A 180 -1.85 9.26 15.01
N GLN A 181 -0.96 8.29 14.91
CA GLN A 181 0.42 8.39 15.39
C GLN A 181 1.35 9.03 14.35
N GLU A 182 0.79 9.54 13.24
CA GLU A 182 1.54 10.15 12.14
C GLU A 182 2.52 9.16 11.49
N GLU A 183 2.06 7.91 11.36
CA GLU A 183 2.77 6.86 10.62
C GLU A 183 2.12 6.66 9.26
N LEU A 184 2.94 6.66 8.20
CA LEU A 184 2.50 6.37 6.84
C LEU A 184 2.37 4.86 6.67
N ILE A 185 1.13 4.41 6.49
CA ILE A 185 0.75 2.99 6.46
C ILE A 185 0.78 2.44 5.05
N LEU A 186 0.30 3.23 4.08
CA LEU A 186 0.12 2.81 2.70
C LEU A 186 0.18 3.99 1.75
N CYS A 187 0.90 3.82 0.65
CA CYS A 187 0.96 4.71 -0.48
C CYS A 187 0.57 3.92 -1.74
N LEU A 188 -0.48 4.34 -2.44
CA LEU A 188 -0.94 3.66 -3.65
C LEU A 188 -0.05 4.00 -4.84
N ASN A 189 0.35 2.98 -5.60
CA ASN A 189 1.17 3.18 -6.81
C ASN A 189 0.45 4.02 -7.90
N SER A 190 -0.88 4.15 -7.84
CA SER A 190 -1.65 5.02 -8.73
C SER A 190 -1.37 6.52 -8.54
N ILE A 191 -0.70 6.94 -7.45
CA ILE A 191 -0.16 8.30 -7.30
C ILE A 191 0.83 8.63 -8.40
N PHE A 192 1.56 7.63 -8.89
CA PHE A 192 2.70 7.82 -9.78
C PHE A 192 2.33 7.68 -11.26
N ASN A 193 1.09 7.27 -11.58
CA ASN A 193 0.61 7.08 -12.94
C ASN A 193 0.19 8.43 -13.57
N LYS A 194 0.97 8.87 -14.55
CA LYS A 194 1.06 10.25 -15.10
C LYS A 194 -0.15 10.80 -15.89
N GLN A 195 -1.37 10.29 -15.79
CA GLN A 195 -2.45 10.74 -16.71
C GLN A 195 -3.46 11.78 -16.19
N ASP A 196 -3.86 11.83 -14.90
CA ASP A 196 -5.06 12.65 -14.57
C ASP A 196 -5.05 13.49 -13.28
N ASP A 197 -3.95 13.59 -12.53
CA ASP A 197 -3.90 14.53 -11.38
C ASP A 197 -2.95 15.71 -11.68
N ILE A 198 -3.55 16.85 -12.01
CA ILE A 198 -2.90 18.18 -12.22
C ILE A 198 -2.01 18.58 -11.02
N TYR A 199 -2.21 17.97 -9.85
CA TYR A 199 -1.44 18.20 -8.62
C TYR A 199 -0.14 17.40 -8.51
N LEU A 200 0.01 16.29 -9.26
CA LEU A 200 1.16 15.37 -9.18
C LEU A 200 2.06 15.43 -10.43
N LYS A 201 1.94 16.49 -11.23
CA LYS A 201 2.93 16.83 -12.27
C LYS A 201 4.23 17.34 -11.63
N LYS A 202 4.77 16.60 -10.67
CA LYS A 202 5.97 16.97 -9.94
C LYS A 202 6.97 15.86 -10.00
N ASP A 203 8.18 16.25 -10.38
CA ASP A 203 9.34 15.37 -10.40
C ASP A 203 9.61 14.75 -9.01
N PHE A 204 9.03 15.28 -7.93
CA PHE A 204 9.30 14.91 -6.55
C PHE A 204 8.05 14.51 -5.78
N ILE A 205 8.19 13.48 -4.95
CA ILE A 205 7.23 13.13 -3.92
C ILE A 205 7.83 13.43 -2.56
N LYS A 206 7.21 14.42 -1.90
CA LYS A 206 7.52 14.82 -0.54
C LYS A 206 6.55 14.11 0.40
N ILE A 207 7.09 13.31 1.30
CA ILE A 207 6.30 12.75 2.39
C ILE A 207 5.90 13.91 3.34
N PRO A 208 4.65 13.99 3.81
CA PRO A 208 4.21 15.10 4.64
C PRO A 208 5.08 15.28 5.89
N ASP A 209 5.42 16.53 6.23
CA ASP A 209 6.37 16.83 7.32
C ASP A 209 5.86 16.36 8.70
N LYS A 210 4.57 16.08 8.88
CA LYS A 210 4.05 15.54 10.15
C LYS A 210 4.42 14.07 10.38
N ILE A 211 4.78 13.33 9.33
CA ILE A 211 5.06 11.90 9.40
C ILE A 211 6.39 11.65 10.11
N THR A 212 6.34 10.72 11.07
CA THR A 212 7.53 10.32 11.85
C THR A 212 8.04 8.93 11.49
N THR A 213 7.16 8.06 10.98
CA THR A 213 7.50 6.67 10.64
C THR A 213 6.88 6.27 9.31
N ILE A 214 7.65 5.58 8.47
CA ILE A 214 7.14 4.86 7.31
C ILE A 214 7.04 3.38 7.69
N LYS A 215 5.83 2.83 7.64
CA LYS A 215 5.58 1.44 8.06
C LYS A 215 6.03 0.42 7.03
N LYS A 216 6.23 -0.80 7.52
CA LYS A 216 6.54 -1.97 6.69
C LYS A 216 5.60 -2.09 5.48
N GLY A 217 6.17 -2.12 4.28
CA GLY A 217 5.45 -2.30 3.03
C GLY A 217 4.67 -1.08 2.54
N ALA A 218 4.80 0.08 3.18
CA ALA A 218 3.97 1.24 2.87
C ALA A 218 4.07 1.72 1.41
N PHE A 219 5.24 1.61 0.79
CA PHE A 219 5.49 1.99 -0.61
C PHE A 219 5.71 0.77 -1.52
N TYR A 220 5.24 -0.43 -1.14
CA TYR A 220 5.51 -1.66 -1.91
C TYR A 220 5.28 -1.49 -3.43
N ARG A 221 6.33 -1.76 -4.23
CA ARG A 221 6.32 -1.64 -5.71
C ARG A 221 6.00 -0.25 -6.29
N CYS A 222 6.25 0.82 -5.55
CA CYS A 222 6.07 2.18 -6.09
C CYS A 222 7.16 2.53 -7.12
N THR A 223 6.78 3.24 -8.20
CA THR A 223 7.73 3.81 -9.16
C THR A 223 7.86 5.31 -8.94
N ILE A 224 9.01 5.76 -8.43
CA ILE A 224 9.24 7.12 -7.91
C ILE A 224 10.43 7.75 -8.63
N ASP A 225 10.23 8.87 -9.32
CA ASP A 225 11.33 9.60 -9.96
C ASP A 225 12.25 10.25 -8.90
N ASN A 226 11.71 11.11 -8.03
CA ASN A 226 12.47 11.67 -6.92
C ASN A 226 11.71 11.51 -5.60
N LEU A 227 12.28 10.80 -4.63
CA LEU A 227 11.72 10.60 -3.29
C LEU A 227 12.40 11.50 -2.29
N ALA A 228 11.63 12.32 -1.56
CA ALA A 228 12.15 13.13 -0.47
C ALA A 228 11.67 12.62 0.90
N ILE A 229 12.64 12.17 1.71
CA ILE A 229 12.46 11.82 3.12
C ILE A 229 12.53 13.11 3.94
N SER A 230 11.38 13.56 4.42
CA SER A 230 11.23 14.81 5.17
C SER A 230 11.99 14.80 6.50
N LYS A 231 12.33 16.02 6.97
CA LYS A 231 13.13 16.26 8.18
C LYS A 231 12.65 15.58 9.47
N ASN A 232 11.35 15.32 9.58
CA ASN A 232 10.73 14.77 10.80
C ASN A 232 10.62 13.23 10.80
N ILE A 233 10.94 12.57 9.68
CA ILE A 233 10.91 11.10 9.61
C ILE A 233 12.08 10.55 10.41
N LYS A 234 11.75 9.77 11.43
CA LYS A 234 12.71 9.12 12.32
C LYS A 234 12.93 7.66 11.93
N HIS A 235 11.90 6.99 11.43
CA HIS A 235 11.96 5.55 11.16
C HIS A 235 11.49 5.20 9.75
N ILE A 236 12.29 4.40 9.06
CA ILE A 236 11.87 3.64 7.88
C ILE A 236 11.91 2.17 8.29
N GLU A 237 10.74 1.55 8.48
CA GLU A 237 10.64 0.15 8.88
C GLU A 237 11.10 -0.79 7.75
N SER A 238 11.38 -2.05 8.09
CA SER A 238 11.79 -3.07 7.13
C SER A 238 10.80 -3.20 5.98
N LYS A 239 11.28 -3.33 4.74
CA LYS A 239 10.48 -3.51 3.51
C LYS A 239 9.53 -2.35 3.20
N SER A 240 9.69 -1.18 3.82
CA SER A 240 8.88 0.01 3.55
C SER A 240 8.83 0.36 2.07
N PHE A 241 9.97 0.32 1.39
CA PHE A 241 10.12 0.60 -0.04
C PHE A 241 10.38 -0.66 -0.86
N GLN A 242 9.93 -1.81 -0.40
CA GLN A 242 10.26 -3.05 -1.08
C GLN A 242 9.84 -3.05 -2.56
N ASN A 243 10.73 -3.52 -3.44
CA ASN A 243 10.51 -3.62 -4.89
C ASN A 243 10.16 -2.27 -5.55
N CYS A 244 10.51 -1.15 -4.92
CA CYS A 244 10.33 0.16 -5.54
C CYS A 244 11.35 0.40 -6.66
N ARG A 245 10.99 1.27 -7.60
CA ARG A 245 11.95 1.87 -8.53
C ARG A 245 12.11 3.33 -8.14
N ILE A 246 13.23 3.67 -7.51
CA ILE A 246 13.53 5.05 -7.08
C ILE A 246 14.70 5.57 -7.91
N LYS A 247 14.51 6.65 -8.68
CA LYS A 247 15.60 7.24 -9.49
C LYS A 247 16.48 8.17 -8.67
N SER A 248 15.96 8.95 -7.73
CA SER A 248 16.79 9.76 -6.83
C SER A 248 16.17 9.87 -5.44
N LEU A 249 17.02 9.81 -4.42
CA LEU A 249 16.62 9.83 -3.02
C LEU A 249 17.20 11.07 -2.35
N TYR A 250 16.34 11.86 -1.71
CA TYR A 250 16.71 13.06 -0.98
C TYR A 250 16.38 12.84 0.49
N ILE A 251 17.37 12.99 1.37
CA ILE A 251 17.22 12.75 2.80
C ILE A 251 17.51 14.04 3.55
N PHE A 252 16.49 14.57 4.23
CA PHE A 252 16.56 15.81 5.02
C PHE A 252 16.52 15.56 6.53
N SER A 253 16.28 14.33 6.97
CA SER A 253 16.18 13.99 8.39
C SER A 253 17.55 13.74 9.01
N ASN A 254 17.83 14.47 10.09
CA ASN A 254 19.04 14.34 10.92
C ASN A 254 18.96 13.19 11.95
N GLN A 255 17.79 12.56 12.10
CA GLN A 255 17.53 11.52 13.11
C GLN A 255 17.09 10.20 12.46
N LEU A 256 17.32 10.05 11.16
CA LEU A 256 16.80 8.94 10.40
C LEU A 256 17.45 7.61 10.80
N LYS A 257 16.61 6.66 11.16
CA LYS A 257 16.93 5.25 11.33
C LYS A 257 16.23 4.44 10.25
N ILE A 258 17.02 3.71 9.46
CA ILE A 258 16.57 2.81 8.41
C ILE A 258 16.72 1.39 8.93
N HIS A 259 15.61 0.69 9.08
CA HIS A 259 15.63 -0.70 9.52
C HIS A 259 16.17 -1.59 8.40
N LYS A 260 16.71 -2.76 8.77
CA LYS A 260 17.18 -3.77 7.79
C LYS A 260 16.10 -4.01 6.73
N GLU A 261 16.51 -4.11 5.46
CA GLU A 261 15.61 -4.34 4.33
C GLU A 261 14.62 -3.19 4.05
N GLY A 262 14.81 -2.00 4.62
CA GLY A 262 13.92 -0.84 4.41
C GLY A 262 13.71 -0.49 2.93
N PHE A 263 14.74 -0.70 2.11
CA PHE A 263 14.75 -0.51 0.66
C PHE A 263 15.03 -1.83 -0.11
N PHE A 264 14.58 -2.95 0.44
CA PHE A 264 14.84 -4.29 -0.13
C PHE A 264 14.36 -4.42 -1.57
N ASP A 265 15.23 -4.95 -2.43
CA ASP A 265 14.95 -5.14 -3.86
C ASP A 265 14.44 -3.86 -4.54
N CYS A 266 14.78 -2.68 -3.96
CA CYS A 266 14.67 -1.46 -4.72
C CYS A 266 15.58 -1.60 -5.91
N HIS A 267 15.02 -1.65 -7.11
CA HIS A 267 15.81 -1.60 -8.33
C HIS A 267 16.35 -0.20 -8.45
N TYR A 268 17.55 -0.11 -7.93
CA TYR A 268 18.30 1.09 -7.77
C TYR A 268 19.17 1.30 -9.00
N PHE A 269 19.19 2.55 -9.40
CA PHE A 269 20.31 3.16 -10.09
C PHE A 269 20.71 2.51 -11.43
N ASP A 270 19.97 2.87 -12.48
CA ASP A 270 20.66 3.21 -13.73
C ASP A 270 21.74 4.26 -13.38
N ILE A 271 22.85 4.30 -14.13
CA ILE A 271 24.09 5.06 -13.83
C ILE A 271 23.81 6.55 -13.49
N SER A 272 22.66 7.07 -13.87
CA SER A 272 22.15 8.44 -13.66
C SER A 272 21.53 8.75 -12.30
N SER A 273 21.45 7.79 -11.39
CA SER A 273 20.62 7.89 -10.19
C SER A 273 21.48 8.28 -8.98
N SER A 274 20.97 9.06 -8.02
CA SER A 274 21.79 9.68 -6.96
C SER A 274 21.08 9.78 -5.62
N ILE A 275 21.86 9.74 -4.53
CA ILE A 275 21.39 10.02 -3.17
C ILE A 275 21.92 11.38 -2.74
N TYR A 276 21.02 12.28 -2.36
CA TYR A 276 21.33 13.58 -1.77
C TYR A 276 20.98 13.51 -0.28
N CYS A 277 21.97 13.29 0.57
CA CYS A 277 21.77 13.20 2.01
C CYS A 277 22.25 14.49 2.68
N LEU A 278 21.31 15.38 2.97
CA LEU A 278 21.56 16.69 3.59
C LEU A 278 21.64 16.60 5.12
N SER A 279 21.66 15.38 5.67
CA SER A 279 21.80 15.16 7.10
C SER A 279 23.23 15.45 7.59
N GLU A 280 23.34 16.15 8.71
CA GLU A 280 24.60 16.46 9.39
C GLU A 280 25.32 15.21 9.91
N ASN A 281 24.58 14.13 10.17
CA ASN A 281 25.10 12.83 10.59
C ASN A 281 24.60 11.75 9.63
N PRO A 282 25.44 10.74 9.30
CA PRO A 282 24.98 9.60 8.50
C PRO A 282 23.74 8.95 9.12
N PRO A 283 22.67 8.69 8.34
CA PRO A 283 21.51 7.95 8.83
C PRO A 283 21.92 6.60 9.42
N ILE A 284 21.30 6.21 10.53
CA ILE A 284 21.57 4.93 11.17
C ILE A 284 20.91 3.83 10.33
N TYR A 285 21.65 2.76 10.02
CA TYR A 285 21.10 1.58 9.35
C TYR A 285 21.22 0.35 10.25
N GLU A 286 20.12 -0.33 10.53
CA GLU A 286 20.04 -1.45 11.49
C GLU A 286 20.38 -2.83 10.88
N GLY A 287 21.27 -2.87 9.89
CA GLY A 287 21.71 -4.13 9.30
C GLY A 287 23.21 -4.13 9.07
N ASP A 288 23.76 -5.34 8.92
CA ASP A 288 25.20 -5.53 8.73
C ASP A 288 25.71 -4.96 7.39
N ARG A 289 24.80 -4.83 6.41
CA ARG A 289 25.06 -4.24 5.11
C ARG A 289 23.82 -3.52 4.58
N ILE A 290 24.01 -2.28 4.17
CA ILE A 290 23.01 -1.50 3.44
C ILE A 290 22.72 -2.20 2.11
N ASP A 291 21.49 -2.66 1.95
CA ASP A 291 21.05 -3.53 0.86
C ASP A 291 20.80 -2.77 -0.45
N PHE A 292 20.97 -1.44 -0.40
CA PHE A 292 20.45 -0.55 -1.41
C PHE A 292 21.45 0.48 -1.92
N VAL A 293 22.68 0.48 -1.42
CA VAL A 293 23.80 1.27 -1.98
C VAL A 293 25.01 0.40 -2.24
N THR A 294 25.84 0.85 -3.18
CA THR A 294 27.03 0.15 -3.66
C THR A 294 28.19 1.14 -3.82
N LYS A 295 29.38 0.64 -4.20
CA LYS A 295 30.55 1.48 -4.53
C LYS A 295 30.33 2.42 -5.72
N THR A 296 29.38 2.09 -6.59
CA THR A 296 29.02 2.93 -7.75
C THR A 296 27.91 3.92 -7.43
N THR A 297 27.32 3.87 -6.23
CA THR A 297 26.28 4.81 -5.82
C THR A 297 26.91 6.17 -5.51
N PHE A 298 26.44 7.21 -6.20
CA PHE A 298 26.81 8.59 -5.89
C PHE A 298 26.02 9.07 -4.68
N LEU A 299 26.75 9.43 -3.61
CA LEU A 299 26.21 9.97 -2.37
C LEU A 299 26.69 11.41 -2.20
N PHE A 300 25.79 12.36 -2.39
CA PHE A 300 26.04 13.77 -2.20
C PHE A 300 25.72 14.18 -0.76
N VAL A 301 26.68 14.77 -0.06
CA VAL A 301 26.57 15.17 1.35
C VAL A 301 27.10 16.58 1.58
N PRO A 302 26.63 17.32 2.61
CA PRO A 302 27.21 18.62 2.95
C PRO A 302 28.71 18.52 3.20
N MET A 303 29.49 19.48 2.69
CA MET A 303 30.94 19.54 2.91
C MET A 303 31.31 19.42 4.40
N ALA A 304 30.54 20.08 5.28
CA ALA A 304 30.72 20.03 6.72
C ALA A 304 30.54 18.63 7.35
N ALA A 305 29.77 17.75 6.71
CA ALA A 305 29.51 16.39 7.17
C ALA A 305 30.44 15.34 6.53
N LEU A 306 31.21 15.72 5.50
CA LEU A 306 32.02 14.80 4.67
C LEU A 306 32.87 13.83 5.49
N HIS A 307 33.54 14.33 6.53
CA HIS A 307 34.40 13.53 7.39
C HIS A 307 33.62 12.41 8.11
N LYS A 308 32.41 12.70 8.61
CA LYS A 308 31.57 11.72 9.30
C LYS A 308 31.14 10.60 8.35
N TYR A 309 30.70 10.93 7.14
CA TYR A 309 30.30 9.92 6.14
C TYR A 309 31.46 9.05 5.66
N LYS A 310 32.67 9.62 5.52
CA LYS A 310 33.88 8.84 5.15
C LYS A 310 34.33 7.86 6.22
N GLN A 311 34.02 8.14 7.49
CA GLN A 311 34.36 7.26 8.62
C GLN A 311 33.25 6.25 8.95
N ASP A 312 32.01 6.55 8.56
CA ASP A 312 30.85 5.71 8.85
C ASP A 312 30.99 4.31 8.25
N PRO A 313 30.82 3.23 9.04
CA PRO A 313 31.04 1.86 8.57
C PRO A 313 30.09 1.45 7.44
N ILE A 314 28.91 2.05 7.35
CA ILE A 314 27.87 1.70 6.38
C ILE A 314 27.98 2.57 5.14
N TRP A 315 28.03 3.89 5.30
CA TRP A 315 27.93 4.84 4.18
C TRP A 315 29.25 5.08 3.44
N LYS A 316 30.40 4.82 4.08
CA LYS A 316 31.74 5.01 3.46
C LYS A 316 31.97 4.20 2.19
N ILE A 317 31.14 3.19 1.92
CA ILE A 317 31.26 2.37 0.71
C ILE A 317 30.85 3.12 -0.56
N CYS A 318 30.04 4.17 -0.44
CA CYS A 318 29.53 4.94 -1.59
C CYS A 318 30.63 5.82 -2.21
N ASN A 319 30.38 6.30 -3.44
CA ASN A 319 31.14 7.40 -4.00
C ASN A 319 30.66 8.72 -3.40
N ILE A 320 31.29 9.15 -2.31
CA ILE A 320 30.88 10.33 -1.53
C ILE A 320 31.39 11.62 -2.19
N ILE A 321 30.46 12.48 -2.59
CA ILE A 321 30.73 13.77 -3.23
C ILE A 321 30.26 14.89 -2.27
N PRO A 322 31.14 15.84 -1.91
CA PRO A 322 30.71 16.96 -1.08
C PRO A 322 29.90 17.97 -1.90
N LEU A 323 28.86 18.51 -1.28
CA LEU A 323 28.06 19.64 -1.79
C LEU A 323 28.55 20.95 -1.17
N SER A 324 28.60 21.99 -1.99
CA SER A 324 28.74 23.38 -1.58
C SER A 324 27.45 23.91 -0.94
N LEU A 325 27.56 25.04 -0.22
CA LEU A 325 26.39 25.70 0.37
C LEU A 325 25.38 26.14 -0.71
N ASP A 326 25.85 26.65 -1.84
CA ASP A 326 24.99 27.07 -2.96
C ASP A 326 24.19 25.89 -3.55
N GLU A 327 24.81 24.71 -3.69
CA GLU A 327 24.12 23.51 -4.17
C GLU A 327 23.08 23.01 -3.17
N ILE A 328 23.37 23.07 -1.87
CA ILE A 328 22.42 22.73 -0.80
C ILE A 328 21.21 23.67 -0.87
N ASP A 329 21.43 24.97 -0.95
CA ASP A 329 20.38 25.98 -1.05
C ASP A 329 19.47 25.73 -2.28
N ILE A 330 20.04 25.33 -3.41
CA ILE A 330 19.28 24.98 -4.62
C ILE A 330 18.39 23.75 -4.37
N ILE A 331 18.94 22.70 -3.74
CA ILE A 331 18.20 21.48 -3.42
C ILE A 331 17.06 21.77 -2.43
N GLU A 332 17.33 22.55 -1.38
CA GLU A 332 16.33 22.90 -0.37
C GLU A 332 15.23 23.80 -0.92
N LYS A 333 15.58 24.80 -1.77
CA LYS A 333 14.57 25.60 -2.48
C LYS A 333 13.70 24.72 -3.37
N LYS A 334 14.28 23.76 -4.08
CA LYS A 334 13.53 22.79 -4.89
C LYS A 334 12.58 21.97 -4.01
N TYR A 335 13.04 21.51 -2.85
CA TYR A 335 12.22 20.75 -1.88
C TYR A 335 11.07 21.58 -1.29
N ASN A 336 11.34 22.81 -0.87
CA ASN A 336 10.34 23.69 -0.24
C ASN A 336 9.27 24.17 -1.22
N ASN A 337 9.59 24.29 -2.51
CA ASN A 337 8.64 24.66 -3.56
C ASN A 337 7.72 23.50 -3.99
N ILE A 338 7.89 22.30 -3.44
CA ILE A 338 6.95 21.19 -3.63
C ILE A 338 5.71 21.47 -2.76
N SER A 339 4.67 22.08 -3.34
CA SER A 339 3.32 21.97 -2.75
C SER A 339 2.92 20.50 -2.60
N LEU A 340 2.29 20.16 -1.48
CA LEU A 340 1.78 18.82 -1.16
C LEU A 340 0.80 18.30 -2.22
#